data_AF-A0A5K1JUQ8-F1
#
_entry.id   AF-A0A5K1JUQ8-F1
#
_cell.length_a   1.000
_cell.length_b   1.000
_cell.length_c   1.000
_cell.angle_alpha   90.00
_cell.angle_beta   90.00
_cell.angle_gamma   90.00
#
_symmetry.space_group_name_H-M   'P 1'
#
loop_
_entity.id
_entity.type
_entity.pdbx_description
1 polymer ?
#
loop_
_entity_poly.entity_id
_entity_poly.type
_entity_poly.pdbx_seq_one_letter_code
_entity_poly.pdbx_strand_id
1 'polypeptide(L)'
;MSDTEGGKKSGYRLEYASSSRAKCSGPKPCKGTTIGKGELRFGSLVDFRGNTSFSWRHWGCVTPKIITNMKNSFNDADELDGFDELKDEDQERLKKAWEDGHVDPE
;
A
#
# COMPACT_ATOMS: atom_id res chain seq x y z
N MET A 1 -16.85 19.95 7.01
CA MET A 1 -17.16 18.71 6.27
C MET A 1 -16.03 18.55 5.27
N SER A 2 -14.94 17.82 5.53
CA SER A 2 -14.85 16.49 6.12
C SER A 2 -13.40 16.23 6.55
N ASP A 3 -13.24 15.72 7.78
CA ASP A 3 -12.38 14.59 8.18
C ASP A 3 -10.88 14.61 7.76
N THR A 4 -9.86 14.30 8.56
CA THR A 4 -9.68 14.04 10.00
C THR A 4 -8.14 13.92 10.19
N GLU A 5 -7.66 14.36 11.35
CA GLU A 5 -6.45 13.90 12.06
C GLU A 5 -5.04 13.92 11.43
N GLY A 6 -4.13 14.54 12.18
CA GLY A 6 -2.69 14.37 12.07
C GLY A 6 -2.23 13.00 12.56
N GLY A 7 -2.37 11.99 11.71
CA GLY A 7 -1.49 10.81 11.73
C GLY A 7 -0.19 11.17 11.01
N LYS A 8 0.97 10.67 11.47
CA LYS A 8 2.24 10.78 10.75
C LYS A 8 1.98 10.41 9.29
N LYS A 9 2.08 11.36 8.36
CA LYS A 9 1.95 11.08 6.92
C LYS A 9 3.22 10.39 6.45
N SER A 10 3.41 9.14 6.84
CA SER A 10 4.26 8.22 6.10
C SER A 10 3.73 8.22 4.66
N GLY A 11 4.62 8.36 3.68
CA GLY A 11 4.21 8.43 2.26
C GLY A 11 3.49 7.16 1.77
N TYR A 12 3.31 6.14 2.62
CA TYR A 12 2.69 4.86 2.33
C TYR A 12 1.75 4.45 3.45
N ARG A 13 0.68 3.76 3.08
CA ARG A 13 -0.38 3.26 3.96
C ARG A 13 -0.83 1.87 3.50
N LEU A 14 -0.98 0.96 4.45
CA LEU A 14 -1.52 -0.38 4.26
C LEU A 14 -2.87 -0.45 4.95
N GLU A 15 -3.87 -0.99 4.28
CA GLU A 15 -5.15 -1.27 4.93
C GLU A 15 -5.92 -2.34 4.16
N TYR A 16 -6.85 -3.00 4.86
CA TYR A 16 -7.88 -3.79 4.19
C TYR A 16 -8.92 -2.85 3.59
N ALA A 17 -9.28 -3.10 2.33
CA ALA A 17 -10.21 -2.25 1.62
C ALA A 17 -11.60 -2.22 2.30
N SER A 18 -11.95 -1.07 2.88
CA SER A 18 -13.26 -0.86 3.50
C SER A 18 -14.42 -0.83 2.48
N SER A 19 -14.12 -0.48 1.22
CA SER A 19 -15.09 -0.43 0.13
C SER A 19 -14.46 -0.71 -1.24
N SER A 20 -15.25 -1.28 -2.15
CA SER A 20 -14.85 -1.62 -3.52
C SER A 20 -14.89 -0.44 -4.48
N ARG A 21 -14.37 0.72 -4.05
CA ARG A 21 -14.31 1.96 -4.84
C ARG A 21 -12.91 2.28 -5.36
N ALA A 22 -11.88 1.73 -4.73
CA ALA A 22 -10.51 1.93 -5.14
C ALA A 22 -10.20 1.09 -6.38
N LYS A 23 -9.50 1.69 -7.34
CA LYS A 23 -9.00 1.00 -8.53
C LYS A 23 -7.50 0.79 -8.38
N CYS A 24 -7.03 -0.40 -8.69
CA CYS A 24 -5.61 -0.72 -8.65
C CYS A 24 -4.84 0.12 -9.68
N SER A 25 -3.83 0.86 -9.24
CA SER A 25 -2.91 1.62 -10.11
C SER A 25 -1.65 0.85 -10.48
N GLY A 26 -1.64 -0.47 -10.26
CA GLY A 26 -0.56 -1.39 -10.58
C GLY A 26 -0.25 -1.53 -12.08
N PRO A 27 0.71 -2.40 -12.43
CA PRO A 27 0.97 -2.77 -13.82
C PRO A 27 -0.23 -3.50 -14.45
N LYS A 28 -0.32 -3.49 -15.78
CA LYS A 28 -1.30 -4.32 -16.52
C LYS A 28 -0.95 -5.81 -16.26
N PRO A 29 -1.94 -6.71 -16.08
CA PRO A 29 -3.37 -6.57 -16.35
C PRO A 29 -4.23 -5.99 -15.22
N CYS A 30 -3.72 -5.88 -13.99
CA CYS A 30 -4.48 -5.37 -12.83
C CYS A 30 -4.72 -3.86 -12.85
N LYS A 31 -4.06 -3.10 -13.74
CA LYS A 31 -4.31 -1.66 -13.84
C LYS A 31 -5.77 -1.37 -14.15
N GLY A 32 -6.47 -0.74 -13.22
CA GLY A 32 -7.88 -0.35 -13.33
C GLY A 32 -8.88 -1.37 -12.76
N THR A 33 -8.42 -2.52 -12.27
CA THR A 33 -9.30 -3.48 -11.57
C THR A 33 -9.75 -2.91 -10.24
N THR A 34 -10.99 -3.21 -9.86
CA THR A 34 -11.53 -2.79 -8.57
C THR A 34 -10.94 -3.64 -7.45
N ILE A 35 -10.51 -3.00 -6.38
CA ILE A 35 -10.05 -3.69 -5.16
C ILE A 35 -11.30 -4.14 -4.38
N GLY A 36 -11.43 -5.43 -4.13
CA GLY A 36 -12.55 -6.02 -3.39
C GLY A 36 -12.62 -5.53 -1.94
N LYS A 37 -13.81 -5.53 -1.33
CA LYS A 37 -13.93 -5.20 0.10
C LYS A 37 -13.29 -6.31 0.92
N GLY A 38 -12.41 -5.96 1.86
CA GLY A 38 -11.66 -6.91 2.68
C GLY A 38 -10.36 -7.41 2.05
N GLU A 39 -10.02 -6.97 0.84
CA GLU A 39 -8.72 -7.28 0.23
C GLU A 39 -7.64 -6.34 0.74
N LEU A 40 -6.42 -6.86 0.88
CA LEU A 40 -5.25 -6.08 1.26
C LEU A 40 -4.86 -5.13 0.12
N ARG A 41 -4.84 -3.83 0.44
CA ARG A 41 -4.41 -2.79 -0.49
C ARG A 41 -3.27 -1.96 0.07
N PHE A 42 -2.42 -1.54 -0.85
CA PHE A 42 -1.32 -0.65 -0.59
C PHE A 42 -1.62 0.74 -1.19
N GLY A 43 -1.56 1.77 -0.38
CA GLY A 43 -1.71 3.16 -0.75
C GLY A 43 -0.36 3.87 -0.74
N SER A 44 0.03 4.50 -1.85
CA SER A 44 1.17 5.41 -1.90
C SER A 44 0.69 6.84 -2.09
N LEU A 45 1.13 7.77 -1.25
CA LEU A 45 0.85 9.19 -1.38
C LEU A 45 1.59 9.72 -2.61
N VAL A 46 0.82 10.24 -3.56
CA VAL A 46 1.34 10.88 -4.77
C VAL A 46 0.85 12.32 -4.80
N ASP A 47 1.76 13.27 -5.03
CA ASP A 47 1.36 14.64 -5.35
C ASP A 47 1.13 14.75 -6.86
N PHE A 48 -0.06 15.19 -7.25
CA PHE A 48 -0.34 15.52 -8.63
C PHE A 48 -0.86 16.96 -8.72
N ARG A 49 0.02 17.86 -9.18
CA ARG A 49 -0.30 19.29 -9.39
C ARG A 49 -0.78 19.98 -8.09
N GLY A 50 -0.13 19.70 -6.96
CA GLY A 50 -0.50 20.26 -5.65
C GLY A 50 -1.71 19.60 -5.00
N ASN A 51 -2.30 18.58 -5.64
CA ASN A 51 -3.28 17.72 -5.02
C ASN A 51 -2.60 16.42 -4.60
N THR A 52 -2.39 16.26 -3.30
CA THR A 52 -1.94 14.98 -2.73
C THR A 52 -3.10 14.00 -2.77
N SER A 53 -2.89 12.85 -3.40
CA SER A 53 -3.87 11.77 -3.51
C SER A 53 -3.20 10.45 -3.19
N PHE A 54 -3.94 9.52 -2.59
CA PHE A 54 -3.45 8.17 -2.38
C PHE A 54 -3.68 7.33 -3.63
N SER A 55 -2.61 6.75 -4.16
CA SER A 55 -2.67 5.78 -5.24
C SER A 55 -2.79 4.38 -4.65
N TRP A 56 -3.98 3.80 -4.74
CA TRP A 56 -4.28 2.46 -4.24
C TRP A 56 -3.89 1.38 -5.24
N ARG A 57 -3.32 0.27 -4.74
CA ARG A 57 -2.92 -0.90 -5.52
C ARG A 57 -3.26 -2.15 -4.73
N HIS A 58 -3.48 -3.26 -5.44
CA HIS A 58 -3.45 -4.57 -4.78
C HIS A 58 -2.06 -4.83 -4.21
N TRP A 59 -2.00 -5.58 -3.13
CA TRP A 59 -0.74 -6.04 -2.54
C TRP A 59 0.16 -6.73 -3.57
N GLY A 60 -0.34 -7.74 -4.29
CA GLY A 60 0.40 -8.43 -5.37
C GLY A 60 0.72 -7.58 -6.62
N CYS A 61 0.25 -6.33 -6.66
CA CYS A 61 0.57 -5.38 -7.74
C CYS A 61 1.60 -4.33 -7.34
N VAL A 62 2.12 -4.41 -6.12
CA VAL A 62 3.22 -3.57 -5.65
C VAL A 62 4.48 -4.00 -6.39
N THR A 63 5.12 -3.04 -7.06
CA THR A 63 6.33 -3.32 -7.84
C THR A 63 7.58 -3.28 -6.95
N PRO A 64 8.67 -3.97 -7.32
CA PRO A 64 9.94 -3.92 -6.58
C PRO A 64 10.47 -2.49 -6.40
N LYS A 65 10.18 -1.61 -7.37
CA LYS A 65 10.52 -0.18 -7.29
C LYS A 65 9.82 0.53 -6.13
N ILE A 66 8.57 0.16 -5.81
CA ILE A 66 7.85 0.73 -4.67
C ILE A 66 8.49 0.25 -3.38
N ILE A 67 8.82 -1.04 -3.27
CA ILE A 67 9.51 -1.58 -2.08
C ILE A 67 10.86 -0.90 -1.90
N THR A 68 11.62 -0.71 -2.97
CA THR A 68 12.89 0.03 -2.90
C THR A 68 12.67 1.45 -2.41
N ASN A 69 11.66 2.17 -2.90
CA ASN A 69 11.34 3.51 -2.40
C ASN A 69 10.90 3.50 -0.93
N MET A 70 10.18 2.46 -0.50
CA MET A 70 9.79 2.27 0.90
C MET A 70 11.03 2.03 1.77
N LYS A 71 11.94 1.13 1.38
CA LYS A 71 13.23 0.89 2.06
C LYS A 71 14.14 2.12 2.12
N ASN A 72 13.98 3.06 1.18
CA ASN A 72 14.68 4.35 1.23
C ASN A 72 14.02 5.35 2.18
N SER A 73 12.72 5.16 2.50
CA SER A 73 11.94 6.08 3.34
C SER A 73 11.77 5.57 4.77
N PHE A 74 11.84 4.26 4.97
CA PHE A 74 11.65 3.53 6.22
C PHE A 74 12.72 2.45 6.31
N ASN A 75 13.21 2.17 7.51
CA ASN A 75 14.19 1.12 7.72
C ASN A 75 13.51 -0.26 7.76
N ASP A 76 12.34 -0.32 8.40
CA ASP A 76 11.63 -1.55 8.68
C ASP A 76 10.19 -1.51 8.15
N ALA A 77 9.67 -2.70 7.82
CA ALA A 77 8.28 -2.89 7.41
C ALA A 77 7.27 -2.46 8.49
N ASP A 78 7.64 -2.59 9.76
CA ASP A 78 6.83 -2.25 10.92
C ASP A 78 6.60 -0.71 11.04
N GLU A 79 7.38 0.12 10.34
CA GLU A 79 7.16 1.58 10.32
C GLU A 79 6.05 2.02 9.36
N LEU A 80 5.52 1.09 8.55
CA LEU A 80 4.47 1.41 7.59
C LEU A 80 3.13 1.61 8.30
N ASP A 81 2.42 2.66 7.91
CA ASP A 81 1.09 2.97 8.47
C ASP A 81 0.12 1.84 8.16
N GLY A 82 -0.49 1.28 9.19
CA GLY A 82 -1.42 0.16 9.12
C GLY A 82 -0.78 -1.23 9.15
N PHE A 83 0.55 -1.37 9.31
CA PHE A 83 1.20 -2.67 9.49
C PHE A 83 0.66 -3.43 10.71
N ASP A 84 0.54 -2.76 11.86
CA ASP A 84 0.00 -3.35 13.10
C ASP A 84 -1.49 -3.74 13.01
N GLU A 85 -2.22 -3.19 12.03
CA GLU A 85 -3.63 -3.51 11.79
C GLU A 85 -3.81 -4.73 10.85
N LEU A 86 -2.72 -5.21 10.24
CA LEU A 86 -2.73 -6.40 9.41
C LEU A 86 -2.75 -7.67 10.26
N LYS A 87 -3.29 -8.74 9.69
CA LYS A 87 -3.18 -10.09 10.27
C LYS A 87 -1.72 -10.53 10.28
N ASP A 88 -1.35 -11.36 11.25
CA ASP A 88 0.01 -11.91 11.37
C ASP A 88 0.50 -12.56 10.06
N GLU A 89 -0.37 -13.28 9.35
CA GLU A 89 -0.06 -13.89 8.05
C GLU A 89 0.35 -12.84 6.98
N ASP A 90 -0.35 -11.71 6.92
CA ASP A 90 -0.06 -10.62 5.98
C ASP A 90 1.16 -9.81 6.44
N GLN A 91 1.37 -9.66 7.74
CA GLN A 91 2.58 -9.06 8.29
C GLN A 91 3.83 -9.87 7.91
N GLU A 92 3.78 -11.20 8.03
CA GLU A 92 4.87 -12.09 7.61
C GLU A 92 5.11 -12.01 6.11
N ARG A 93 4.05 -11.98 5.29
CA ARG A 93 4.14 -11.77 3.84
C ARG A 93 4.82 -10.45 3.51
N LEU A 94 4.52 -9.39 4.27
CA LEU A 94 5.08 -8.07 4.06
C LEU A 94 6.55 -8.01 4.47
N LYS A 95 6.92 -8.63 5.59
CA LYS A 95 8.32 -8.80 6.01
C LYS A 95 9.12 -9.60 4.99
N LYS A 96 8.57 -10.69 4.44
CA LYS A 96 9.19 -11.42 3.33
C LYS A 96 9.39 -10.53 2.11
N ALA A 97 8.35 -9.84 1.65
CA ALA A 97 8.45 -8.95 0.50
C ALA A 97 9.46 -7.80 0.71
N TRP A 98 9.60 -7.34 1.95
CA TRP A 98 10.59 -6.34 2.35
C TRP A 98 12.03 -6.87 2.22
N GLU A 99 12.28 -8.09 2.69
CA GLU A 99 13.57 -8.79 2.58
C GLU A 99 13.89 -9.11 1.12
N ASP A 100 12.96 -9.73 0.40
CA ASP A 100 13.08 -10.13 -1.00
C ASP A 100 13.13 -8.93 -1.97
N GLY A 101 12.69 -7.75 -1.52
CA GLY A 101 12.67 -6.53 -2.33
C GLY A 101 11.62 -6.53 -3.45
N HIS A 102 10.73 -7.53 -3.49
CA HIS A 102 9.59 -7.62 -4.40
C HIS A 102 8.42 -8.33 -3.70
N VAL A 103 7.18 -8.02 -4.11
CA VAL A 103 6.01 -8.80 -3.68
C VAL A 103 5.90 -9.99 -4.63
N ASP A 104 5.82 -11.19 -4.06
CA ASP A 104 5.56 -12.41 -4.83
C ASP A 104 4.17 -12.30 -5.48
N PRO A 105 4.04 -12.46 -6.81
CA PRO A 105 2.75 -12.52 -7.45
C PRO A 105 2.09 -13.85 -7.09
N GLU A 106 1.21 -13.83 -6.09
CA GLU A 106 0.30 -14.96 -5.81
C GLU A 106 -0.57 -15.29 -7.03
#